data_AF-A0A059FR98-F1
#
_entry.id   AF-A0A059FR98-F1
#
_cell.length_a   1.000
_cell.length_b   1.000
_cell.length_c   1.000
_cell.angle_alpha   90.00
_cell.angle_beta   90.00
_cell.angle_gamma   90.00
#
_symmetry.space_group_name_H-M   'P 1'
#
loop_
_entity.id
_entity.type
_entity.pdbx_description
1 polymer ?
#
loop_
_entity_poly.entity_id
_entity_poly.type
_entity_poly.pdbx_seq_one_letter_code
_entity_poly.pdbx_strand_id
1 'polypeptide(L)'
;MAGWRKDEWFYCGVVLSVSIDGVELAPHAASLWGLEANYPGSENEALTQSANDLLPEALAEAGLVLTRLAALAPGGEGGRT
;
A
#
# COMPACT_ATOMS: atom_id res chain seq x y z
N MET A 1 11.10 -13.52 13.92
CA MET A 1 11.24 -12.16 13.35
C MET A 1 11.32 -11.13 14.47
N ALA A 2 12.48 -10.98 15.12
CA ALA A 2 12.66 -10.07 16.27
C ALA A 2 13.69 -8.95 16.03
N GLY A 3 14.59 -9.10 15.05
CA GLY A 3 15.70 -8.17 14.82
C GLY A 3 15.27 -6.74 14.46
N TRP A 4 14.17 -6.58 13.71
CA TRP A 4 13.66 -5.25 13.35
C TRP A 4 13.27 -4.39 14.56
N ARG A 5 12.81 -5.01 15.67
CA ARG A 5 12.49 -4.30 16.93
C ARG A 5 13.71 -4.05 17.81
N LYS A 6 14.84 -4.68 17.50
CA LYS A 6 16.11 -4.58 18.23
C LYS A 6 17.11 -3.66 17.54
N ASP A 7 16.67 -2.94 16.50
CA ASP A 7 17.54 -2.08 15.69
C ASP A 7 18.67 -2.85 14.99
N GLU A 8 18.48 -4.15 14.74
CA GLU A 8 19.43 -4.95 13.97
C GLU A 8 19.24 -4.67 12.48
N TRP A 9 20.33 -4.48 11.73
CA TRP A 9 20.31 -4.31 10.27
C TRP A 9 19.78 -5.55 9.55
N PHE A 10 18.90 -5.36 8.57
CA PHE A 10 18.31 -6.45 7.77
C PHE A 10 17.77 -5.96 6.42
N TYR A 11 17.47 -6.92 5.53
CA TYR A 11 16.73 -6.66 4.29
C TYR A 11 15.23 -6.88 4.47
N CYS A 12 14.42 -6.01 3.90
CA CYS A 12 12.97 -6.02 3.99
C CYS A 12 12.31 -5.65 2.65
N GLY A 13 10.98 -5.55 2.66
CA GLY A 13 10.20 -4.98 1.58
C GLY A 13 9.13 -4.04 2.11
N VAL A 14 8.71 -3.11 1.26
CA VAL A 14 7.55 -2.24 1.46
C VAL A 14 6.42 -2.78 0.60
N VAL A 15 5.24 -2.95 1.19
CA VAL A 15 4.02 -3.35 0.49
C VAL A 15 2.96 -2.28 0.77
N LEU A 16 2.39 -1.70 -0.29
CA LEU A 16 1.27 -0.76 -0.17
C LEU A 16 -0.04 -1.50 -0.36
N SER A 17 -0.94 -1.31 0.59
CA SER A 17 -2.35 -1.69 0.47
C SER A 17 -3.21 -0.44 0.34
N VAL A 18 -4.34 -0.56 -0.37
CA VAL A 18 -5.30 0.53 -0.53
C VAL A 18 -6.67 0.07 -0.06
N SER A 19 -7.28 0.86 0.83
CA SER A 19 -8.63 0.65 1.33
C SER A 19 -9.40 1.96 1.35
N ILE A 20 -10.72 1.87 1.22
CA ILE A 20 -11.66 2.99 1.38
C ILE A 20 -12.72 2.55 2.39
N ASP A 21 -12.92 3.34 3.45
CA ASP A 21 -13.89 3.06 4.52
C ASP A 21 -13.79 1.63 5.11
N GLY A 22 -12.56 1.14 5.27
CA GLY A 22 -12.29 -0.22 5.78
C GLY A 22 -12.54 -1.34 4.77
N VAL A 23 -12.97 -1.02 3.55
CA VAL A 23 -13.05 -1.97 2.43
C VAL A 23 -11.70 -1.99 1.71
N GLU A 24 -11.05 -3.13 1.75
CA GLU A 24 -9.78 -3.35 1.06
C GLU A 24 -10.01 -3.47 -0.46
N LEU A 25 -9.44 -2.53 -1.23
CA LEU A 25 -9.52 -2.53 -2.68
C LEU A 25 -8.37 -3.33 -3.29
N ALA A 26 -7.16 -3.13 -2.77
CA ALA A 26 -5.95 -3.77 -3.27
C ALA A 26 -5.01 -4.08 -2.08
N PRO A 27 -4.97 -5.33 -1.57
CA PRO A 27 -4.13 -5.69 -0.40
C PRO A 27 -2.63 -5.58 -0.69
N HIS A 28 -2.22 -5.72 -1.95
CA HIS A 28 -0.84 -5.72 -2.41
C HIS A 28 -0.72 -4.89 -3.69
N ALA A 29 -1.15 -3.63 -3.64
CA ALA A 29 -1.29 -2.76 -4.79
C ALA A 29 0.05 -2.43 -5.46
N ALA A 30 1.12 -2.30 -4.67
CA ALA A 30 2.49 -2.16 -5.15
C ALA A 30 3.46 -2.67 -4.08
N SER A 31 4.61 -3.21 -4.49
CA SER A 31 5.64 -3.63 -3.54
C SER A 31 7.05 -3.54 -4.10
N LEU A 32 8.00 -3.26 -3.22
CA LEU A 32 9.43 -3.29 -3.51
C LEU A 32 10.16 -4.06 -2.42
N TRP A 33 11.08 -4.93 -2.82
CA TRP A 33 11.83 -5.82 -1.93
C TRP A 33 13.33 -5.60 -2.06
N GLY A 34 14.09 -6.06 -1.06
CA GLY A 34 15.54 -5.90 -1.03
C GLY A 34 15.98 -4.55 -0.49
N LEU A 35 15.10 -3.86 0.24
CA LEU A 35 15.39 -2.60 0.91
C LEU A 35 16.12 -2.86 2.22
N GLU A 36 17.12 -2.04 2.53
CA GLU A 36 17.82 -2.10 3.81
C GLU A 36 17.02 -1.37 4.89
N ALA A 37 16.97 -1.97 6.09
CA ALA A 37 16.38 -1.36 7.27
C ALA A 37 17.35 -1.49 8.45
N ASN A 38 17.39 -0.46 9.29
CA ASN A 38 18.29 -0.26 10.42
C ASN A 38 19.77 -0.31 10.02
N TYR A 39 20.11 0.21 8.82
CA TYR A 39 21.52 0.34 8.43
C TYR A 39 22.22 1.33 9.39
N PRO A 40 23.44 1.05 9.87
CA PRO A 40 24.10 1.91 10.86
C PRO A 40 24.19 3.38 10.43
N GLY A 41 23.61 4.28 11.24
CA GLY A 41 23.57 5.72 10.96
C GLY A 41 22.48 6.17 9.99
N SER A 42 21.55 5.27 9.63
CA SER A 42 20.37 5.58 8.82
C SER A 42 19.12 5.63 9.70
N GLU A 43 18.21 6.56 9.39
CA GLU A 43 16.89 6.67 10.00
C GLU A 43 15.80 5.97 9.15
N ASN A 44 16.21 5.06 8.23
CA ASN A 44 15.31 4.31 7.34
C ASN A 44 14.48 5.17 6.36
N GLU A 45 14.92 6.38 6.06
CA GLU A 45 14.26 7.33 5.15
C GLU A 45 13.97 6.72 3.76
N ALA A 46 14.84 5.82 3.30
CA ALA A 46 14.69 5.09 2.03
C ALA A 46 13.41 4.24 1.96
N LEU A 47 12.89 3.75 3.10
CA LEU A 47 11.62 3.01 3.15
C LEU A 47 10.44 3.93 2.85
N THR A 48 10.44 5.13 3.44
CA THR A 48 9.43 6.16 3.18
C THR A 48 9.52 6.67 1.75
N GLN A 49 10.74 6.91 1.25
CA GLN A 49 10.93 7.32 -0.14
C GLN A 49 10.40 6.25 -1.11
N SER A 50 10.76 4.98 -0.89
CA SER A 50 10.28 3.85 -1.70
C SER A 50 8.76 3.72 -1.65
N ALA A 51 8.13 3.91 -0.48
CA ALA A 51 6.68 3.93 -0.36
C ALA A 51 6.05 5.06 -1.17
N ASN A 52 6.62 6.27 -1.14
CA ASN A 52 6.12 7.41 -1.90
C ASN A 52 6.28 7.20 -3.42
N ASP A 53 7.40 6.60 -3.85
CA ASP A 53 7.65 6.30 -5.26
C ASP A 53 6.66 5.26 -5.81
N LEU A 54 6.23 4.30 -4.99
CA LEU A 54 5.21 3.29 -5.32
C LEU A 54 3.77 3.83 -5.26
N LEU A 55 3.53 4.99 -4.64
CA LEU A 55 2.19 5.50 -4.38
C LEU A 55 1.35 5.70 -5.66
N PRO A 56 1.88 6.27 -6.77
CA PRO A 56 1.11 6.41 -8.01
C PRO A 56 0.64 5.07 -8.58
N GLU A 57 1.49 4.04 -8.54
CA GLU A 57 1.16 2.69 -9.01
C GLU A 57 0.07 2.05 -8.14
N ALA A 58 0.21 2.13 -6.81
CA ALA A 58 -0.78 1.60 -5.88
C ALA A 58 -2.17 2.24 -6.08
N LEU A 59 -2.22 3.57 -6.29
CA LEU A 59 -3.48 4.28 -6.53
C LEU A 59 -4.09 3.94 -7.91
N ALA A 60 -3.25 3.72 -8.94
CA ALA A 60 -3.73 3.29 -10.24
C ALA A 60 -4.39 1.91 -10.16
N GLU A 61 -3.75 0.94 -9.51
CA GLU A 61 -4.30 -0.41 -9.29
C GLU A 61 -5.62 -0.38 -8.51
N ALA A 62 -5.67 0.39 -7.41
CA ALA A 62 -6.90 0.55 -6.65
C ALA A 62 -8.02 1.23 -7.47
N GLY A 63 -7.68 2.19 -8.33
CA GLY A 63 -8.62 2.84 -9.24
C GLY A 63 -9.25 1.89 -10.25
N LEU A 64 -8.50 0.91 -10.75
CA LEU A 64 -9.02 -0.15 -11.62
C LEU A 64 -10.03 -1.04 -10.88
N VAL A 65 -9.70 -1.43 -9.64
CA VAL A 65 -10.62 -2.22 -8.79
C VAL A 65 -11.89 -1.44 -8.51
N LEU A 66 -11.77 -0.17 -8.11
CA LEU A 66 -12.92 0.68 -7.81
C LEU A 66 -13.82 0.85 -9.04
N THR A 67 -13.24 1.08 -10.22
CA THR A 67 -13.98 1.19 -11.48
C THR A 67 -14.78 -0.08 -11.77
N ARG A 68 -14.16 -1.25 -11.57
CA ARG A 68 -14.83 -2.55 -11.74
C ARG A 68 -15.98 -2.73 -10.76
N LEU A 69 -15.79 -2.39 -9.48
CA LEU A 69 -16.82 -2.51 -8.46
C LEU A 69 -17.99 -1.55 -8.73
N ALA A 70 -17.70 -0.32 -9.15
CA ALA A 70 -18.71 0.67 -9.51
C ALA A 70 -19.58 0.21 -10.69
N ALA A 71 -19.00 -0.45 -11.69
CA ALA A 71 -19.74 -1.00 -12.83
C ALA A 71 -20.66 -2.18 -12.45
N LEU A 72 -20.38 -2.86 -11.33
CA LEU A 72 -21.19 -3.95 -10.80
C LEU A 72 -22.28 -3.49 -9.83
N ALA A 73 -22.24 -2.24 -9.39
CA ALA A 73 -23.28 -1.69 -8.54
C ALA A 73 -24.58 -1.60 -9.36
N PRO A 74 -25.68 -2.26 -8.95
CA PRO A 74 -26.97 -2.05 -9.57
C PRO A 74 -27.33 -0.56 -9.41
N GLY A 75 -27.80 0.06 -10.50
CA GLY A 75 -28.08 1.49 -10.56
C GLY A 75 -28.81 1.99 -9.32
N GLY A 76 -28.24 2.98 -8.64
CA GLY A 76 -28.85 3.64 -7.50
C GLY A 76 -30.09 4.42 -7.91
N GLU A 77 -31.22 3.74 -8.08
CA GLU A 77 -32.55 4.32 -8.03
C GLU A 77 -33.31 3.65 -6.89
N GLY A 78 -33.25 4.30 -5.73
CA GLY A 78 -33.91 3.83 -4.52
C GLY A 78 -33.87 4.91 -3.45
N GLY A 79 -34.66 5.97 -3.63
CA GLY A 79 -35.03 6.88 -2.54
C GLY A 79 -34.32 8.24 -2.57
N ARG A 80 -34.79 9.15 -3.42
CA ARG A 80 -34.98 10.53 -2.98
C ARG A 80 -36.48 10.76 -2.83
N THR A 81 -36.79 11.34 -1.67
CA THR A 81 -38.09 11.79 -1.13
C THR A 81 -39.06 12.34 -2.15
#